data_AF-A0A7M7PL34-F1
#
_entry.id   AF-A0A7M7PL34-F1
#
_cell.length_a   1.000
_cell.length_b   1.000
_cell.length_c   1.000
_cell.angle_alpha   90.00
_cell.angle_beta   90.00
_cell.angle_gamma   90.00
#
_symmetry.space_group_name_H-M   'P 1'
#
loop_
_entity.id
_entity.type
_entity.pdbx_description
1 polymer ?
#
loop_
_entity_poly.entity_id
_entity_poly.type
_entity_poly.pdbx_seq_one_letter_code
_entity_poly.pdbx_strand_id
1 'polypeptide(L)'
;MAVDIASIDTPVLVGVSLLVLAFLIGCSRGRDTWLFVDFLATAAFGLAWYFVPDVILGFQINVTPDGTHLTYSRAFAACMIGDAVTRYFCRSSKDASTLVYLLFSRIVGCTILIVSMVYIQYFGGNTWTQNHIFFGMVGNMLWMMGSVIYYYQSRYSGGHAQLESRLNMHLRFDGFLVLVIGLTIFGFPDLFLKIQTTLESYDGAHLHMARSTGALLIGSSILSFMAPGFLFDWDKRAIFVGRIVKLFLTVLAVLYAAAKYDAWGGNLHLYFLMESIVALNALLGYYAPHETERYKSN
;
A
#
# COMPACT_ATOMS: atom_id res chain seq x y z
N MET A 1 22.06 -13.99 12.50
CA MET A 1 22.20 -13.02 13.61
C MET A 1 21.25 -13.49 14.70
N ALA A 2 21.75 -13.95 15.85
CA ALA A 2 20.88 -14.35 16.95
C ALA A 2 20.36 -13.09 17.66
N VAL A 3 19.05 -12.96 17.79
CA VAL A 3 18.40 -11.84 18.49
C VAL A 3 18.45 -12.15 19.98
N ASP A 4 19.15 -11.30 20.76
CA ASP A 4 19.10 -11.39 22.21
C ASP A 4 17.81 -10.75 22.73
N ILE A 5 16.83 -11.59 23.05
CA ILE A 5 15.50 -11.19 23.52
C ILE A 5 15.59 -10.36 24.81
N ALA A 6 16.63 -10.55 25.63
CA ALA A 6 16.81 -9.81 26.87
C ALA A 6 17.23 -8.34 26.66
N SER A 7 17.62 -7.96 25.44
CA SER A 7 18.05 -6.61 25.06
C SER A 7 16.96 -5.77 24.37
N ILE A 8 15.74 -6.29 24.26
CA ILE A 8 14.64 -5.59 23.58
C ILE A 8 14.09 -4.47 24.48
N ASP A 9 14.20 -3.22 24.00
CA ASP A 9 13.67 -2.06 24.70
C ASP A 9 12.17 -2.17 24.97
N THR A 10 11.71 -1.68 26.13
CA THR A 10 10.31 -1.76 26.57
C THR A 10 9.29 -1.22 25.53
N PRO A 11 9.53 -0.08 24.85
CA PRO A 11 8.63 0.40 23.80
C PRO A 11 8.47 -0.57 22.63
N VAL A 12 9.54 -1.31 22.30
CA VAL A 12 9.52 -2.31 21.22
C VAL A 12 8.65 -3.49 21.61
N LEU A 13 8.84 -3.99 22.83
CA LEU A 13 8.05 -5.11 23.35
C LEU A 13 6.55 -4.76 23.40
N VAL A 14 6.22 -3.54 23.85
CA VAL A 14 4.83 -3.05 23.87
C VAL A 14 4.25 -3.01 22.46
N GLY A 15 4.98 -2.44 21.50
CA GLY A 15 4.51 -2.34 20.12
C GLY A 15 4.26 -3.70 19.46
N VAL A 16 5.19 -4.66 19.60
CA VAL A 16 5.02 -6.03 19.10
C VAL A 16 3.83 -6.71 19.78
N SER A 17 3.67 -6.53 21.09
CA SER A 17 2.54 -7.11 21.84
C SER A 17 1.20 -6.58 21.34
N LEU A 18 1.11 -5.29 21.03
CA LEU A 18 -0.08 -4.67 20.45
C LEU A 18 -0.37 -5.20 19.04
N LEU A 19 0.65 -5.38 18.20
CA LEU A 19 0.51 -5.99 16.87
C LEU A 19 -0.02 -7.42 16.95
N VAL A 20 0.54 -8.23 17.85
CA VAL A 20 0.09 -9.61 18.09
C VAL A 20 -1.34 -9.63 18.63
N LEU A 21 -1.67 -8.76 19.58
CA LEU A 21 -3.03 -8.68 20.11
C LEU A 21 -4.04 -8.29 19.03
N ALA A 22 -3.73 -7.30 18.20
CA ALA A 22 -4.58 -6.89 17.08
C ALA A 22 -4.80 -8.04 16.09
N PHE A 23 -3.74 -8.79 15.77
CA PHE A 23 -3.82 -10.00 14.95
C PHE A 23 -4.74 -11.07 15.57
N LEU A 24 -4.55 -11.39 16.86
CA LEU A 24 -5.36 -12.38 17.57
C LEU A 24 -6.84 -11.98 17.62
N ILE A 25 -7.13 -10.71 17.91
CA ILE A 25 -8.50 -10.16 17.87
C ILE A 25 -9.09 -10.33 16.47
N GLY A 26 -8.35 -9.94 15.42
CA GLY A 26 -8.76 -10.08 14.03
C GLY A 26 -9.09 -11.53 13.65
N CYS A 27 -8.26 -12.48 14.07
CA CYS A 27 -8.45 -13.90 13.78
C CYS A 27 -9.56 -14.58 14.61
N SER A 28 -9.93 -14.03 15.76
CA SER A 28 -10.83 -14.71 16.71
C SER A 28 -12.32 -14.72 16.32
N ARG A 29 -12.76 -13.85 15.41
CA ARG A 29 -14.20 -13.62 15.12
C ARG A 29 -14.58 -13.74 13.64
N GLY A 30 -13.73 -14.41 12.85
CA GLY A 30 -13.99 -14.69 11.45
C GLY A 30 -13.62 -13.57 10.47
N ARG A 31 -13.82 -13.85 9.17
CA ARG A 31 -13.34 -13.01 8.06
C ARG A 31 -13.80 -11.56 8.11
N ASP A 32 -15.06 -11.31 8.49
CA ASP A 32 -15.60 -9.95 8.51
C ASP A 32 -14.90 -9.09 9.57
N THR A 33 -14.57 -9.68 10.72
CA THR A 33 -13.78 -9.01 11.76
C THR A 33 -12.35 -8.78 11.28
N TRP A 34 -11.74 -9.77 10.62
CA TRP A 34 -10.40 -9.62 10.04
C TRP A 34 -10.33 -8.47 9.03
N LEU A 35 -11.26 -8.40 8.08
CA LEU A 35 -11.28 -7.32 7.08
C LEU A 35 -11.52 -5.95 7.71
N PHE A 36 -12.30 -5.88 8.79
CA PHE A 36 -12.49 -4.64 9.55
C PHE A 36 -11.21 -4.22 10.28
N VAL A 37 -10.53 -5.16 10.95
CA VAL A 37 -9.25 -4.90 11.63
C VAL A 37 -8.14 -4.55 10.62
N ASP A 38 -8.08 -5.23 9.46
CA ASP A 38 -7.17 -4.91 8.36
C ASP A 38 -7.37 -3.47 7.88
N PHE A 39 -8.62 -3.06 7.63
CA PHE A 39 -8.96 -1.68 7.30
C PHE A 39 -8.46 -0.70 8.38
N LEU A 40 -8.85 -0.92 9.65
CA LEU A 40 -8.53 0.01 10.73
C LEU A 40 -7.03 0.14 10.94
N ALA A 41 -6.30 -0.97 10.94
CA ALA A 41 -4.86 -0.96 11.10
C ALA A 41 -4.15 -0.30 9.92
N THR A 42 -4.55 -0.62 8.69
CA THR A 42 -3.99 0.01 7.48
C THR A 42 -4.22 1.52 7.51
N ALA A 43 -5.40 1.98 7.92
CA ALA A 43 -5.70 3.40 8.09
C ALA A 43 -4.86 4.01 9.21
N ALA A 44 -4.79 3.40 10.39
CA ALA A 44 -4.05 3.93 11.53
C ALA A 44 -2.54 4.05 11.23
N PHE A 45 -1.93 3.01 10.67
CA PHE A 45 -0.52 3.06 10.25
C PHE A 45 -0.32 4.06 9.12
N GLY A 46 -1.21 4.09 8.12
CA GLY A 46 -1.15 5.07 7.04
C GLY A 46 -1.20 6.50 7.59
N LEU A 47 -2.11 6.81 8.51
CA LEU A 47 -2.19 8.14 9.13
C LEU A 47 -0.93 8.46 9.96
N ALA A 48 -0.43 7.51 10.74
CA ALA A 48 0.79 7.70 11.54
C ALA A 48 2.01 8.00 10.63
N TRP A 49 2.24 7.18 9.61
CA TRP A 49 3.32 7.40 8.63
C TRP A 49 3.12 8.68 7.81
N TYR A 50 1.89 9.16 7.61
CA TYR A 50 1.65 10.39 6.84
C TYR A 50 1.91 11.66 7.66
N PHE A 51 1.41 11.71 8.90
CA PHE A 51 1.45 12.91 9.73
C PHE A 51 2.72 13.05 10.59
N VAL A 52 3.27 11.93 11.08
CA VAL A 52 4.49 11.91 11.92
C VAL A 52 5.58 10.98 11.36
N PRO A 53 5.95 11.09 10.06
CA PRO A 53 6.91 10.17 9.43
C PRO A 53 8.29 10.21 10.06
N ASP A 54 8.72 11.34 10.60
CA ASP A 54 10.02 11.52 11.23
C ASP A 54 10.17 10.69 12.49
N VAL A 55 9.12 10.63 13.32
CA VAL A 55 9.10 9.79 14.51
C VAL A 55 9.07 8.31 14.12
N ILE A 56 8.17 7.93 13.21
CA ILE A 56 7.97 6.52 12.85
C ILE A 56 9.18 5.95 12.10
N LEU A 57 9.73 6.71 11.14
CA LEU A 57 10.91 6.31 10.39
C LEU A 57 12.18 6.42 11.25
N GLY A 58 12.36 7.52 11.99
CA GLY A 58 13.53 7.75 12.83
C GLY A 58 13.68 6.71 13.94
N PHE A 59 12.58 6.13 14.40
CA PHE A 59 12.59 4.98 15.31
C PHE A 59 13.16 3.69 14.68
N GLN A 60 13.18 3.59 13.35
CA GLN A 60 13.55 2.39 12.60
C GLN A 60 14.91 2.47 11.90
N ILE A 61 15.50 3.65 11.76
CA ILE A 61 16.75 3.87 11.03
C ILE A 61 17.85 4.48 11.92
N ASN A 62 19.11 4.25 11.56
CA ASN A 62 20.29 4.80 12.25
C ASN A 62 20.82 6.11 11.61
N VAL A 63 20.18 6.58 10.54
CA VAL A 63 20.52 7.85 9.87
C VAL A 63 19.48 8.91 10.20
N THR A 64 19.85 10.19 10.12
CA THR A 64 18.88 11.27 10.36
C THR A 64 17.95 11.40 9.16
N PRO A 65 16.62 11.30 9.31
CA PRO A 65 15.69 11.48 8.21
C PRO A 65 15.77 12.88 7.60
N ASP A 66 15.98 12.97 6.29
CA ASP A 66 15.93 14.22 5.53
C ASP A 66 14.59 14.40 4.79
N GLY A 67 14.46 15.47 4.00
CA GLY A 67 13.24 15.77 3.25
C GLY A 67 12.80 14.65 2.31
N THR A 68 13.73 13.95 1.65
CA THR A 68 13.40 12.89 0.69
C THR A 68 12.90 11.64 1.42
N HIS A 69 13.57 11.25 2.52
CA HIS A 69 13.10 10.18 3.40
C HIS A 69 11.65 10.39 3.83
N LEU A 70 11.37 11.59 4.35
CA LEU A 70 10.06 11.94 4.89
C LEU A 70 8.99 12.05 3.80
N THR A 71 9.37 12.40 2.58
CA THR A 71 8.45 12.47 1.45
C THR A 71 8.03 11.09 0.98
N TYR A 72 8.99 10.19 0.79
CA TYR A 72 8.69 8.81 0.41
C TYR A 72 7.97 8.04 1.50
N SER A 73 8.22 8.37 2.76
CA SER A 73 7.42 7.88 3.88
C SER A 73 5.96 8.29 3.77
N ARG A 74 5.67 9.54 3.38
CA ARG A 74 4.31 10.01 3.11
C ARG A 74 3.70 9.41 1.85
N ALA A 75 4.49 9.13 0.82
CA ALA A 75 4.02 8.46 -0.39
C ALA A 75 3.62 7.00 -0.11
N PHE A 76 4.43 6.29 0.67
CA PHE A 76 4.10 4.97 1.21
C PHE A 76 2.80 5.02 2.02
N ALA A 77 2.70 5.99 2.93
CA ALA A 77 1.52 6.21 3.76
C ALA A 77 0.26 6.53 2.95
N ALA A 78 0.37 7.34 1.90
CA ALA A 78 -0.73 7.64 0.99
C ALA A 78 -1.25 6.39 0.27
N CYS A 79 -0.35 5.45 -0.08
CA CYS A 79 -0.74 4.13 -0.60
C CYS A 79 -1.51 3.32 0.43
N MET A 80 -1.08 3.31 1.69
CA MET A 80 -1.83 2.65 2.77
C MET A 80 -3.21 3.27 2.98
N ILE A 81 -3.32 4.60 3.01
CA ILE A 81 -4.60 5.29 3.21
C ILE A 81 -5.55 5.01 2.04
N GLY A 82 -5.07 5.08 0.79
CA GLY A 82 -5.88 4.73 -0.38
C GLY A 82 -6.35 3.28 -0.36
N ASP A 83 -5.49 2.34 0.03
CA ASP A 83 -5.82 0.93 0.18
C ASP A 83 -6.85 0.68 1.30
N ALA A 84 -6.73 1.42 2.41
CA ALA A 84 -7.70 1.41 3.51
C ALA A 84 -9.08 1.93 3.07
N VAL A 85 -9.13 2.97 2.23
CA VAL A 85 -10.39 3.49 1.66
C VAL A 85 -11.06 2.43 0.79
N THR A 86 -10.32 1.79 -0.12
CA THR A 86 -10.85 0.68 -0.95
C THR A 86 -11.42 -0.43 -0.06
N ARG A 87 -10.67 -0.82 0.98
CA ARG A 87 -11.11 -1.87 1.92
C ARG A 87 -12.32 -1.47 2.74
N TYR A 88 -12.40 -0.23 3.18
CA TYR A 88 -13.55 0.26 3.92
C TYR A 88 -14.85 0.08 3.13
N PHE A 89 -14.83 0.39 1.83
CA PHE A 89 -16.00 0.25 0.97
C PHE A 89 -16.27 -1.21 0.57
N CYS A 90 -15.24 -2.00 0.28
CA CYS A 90 -15.42 -3.37 -0.23
C CYS A 90 -15.58 -4.44 0.87
N ARG A 91 -15.15 -4.20 2.12
CA ARG A 91 -15.13 -5.22 3.20
C ARG A 91 -16.50 -5.79 3.56
N SER A 92 -17.56 -5.05 3.27
CA SER A 92 -18.96 -5.45 3.55
C SER A 92 -19.69 -5.92 2.29
N SER A 93 -18.97 -6.12 1.19
CA SER A 93 -19.53 -6.64 -0.05
C SER A 93 -20.20 -7.99 0.18
N LYS A 94 -21.33 -8.19 -0.51
CA LYS A 94 -22.03 -9.49 -0.56
C LYS A 94 -21.42 -10.43 -1.59
N ASP A 95 -20.49 -9.94 -2.41
CA ASP A 95 -19.76 -10.74 -3.37
C ASP A 95 -18.53 -11.37 -2.72
N ALA A 96 -18.56 -12.69 -2.58
CA ALA A 96 -17.45 -13.44 -2.00
C ALA A 96 -16.14 -13.27 -2.80
N SER A 97 -16.20 -13.06 -4.12
CA SER A 97 -15.01 -12.89 -4.95
C SER A 97 -14.27 -11.59 -4.61
N THR A 98 -15.01 -10.51 -4.36
CA THR A 98 -14.47 -9.23 -3.88
C THR A 98 -13.65 -9.42 -2.62
N LEU A 99 -14.23 -10.10 -1.61
CA LEU A 99 -13.56 -10.34 -0.33
C LEU A 99 -12.29 -11.21 -0.48
N VAL A 100 -12.35 -12.25 -1.33
CA VAL A 100 -11.19 -13.11 -1.63
C VAL A 100 -10.08 -12.33 -2.30
N TYR A 101 -10.40 -11.45 -3.25
CA TYR A 101 -9.42 -10.65 -3.96
C TYR A 101 -8.80 -9.53 -3.10
N LEU A 102 -9.55 -8.97 -2.14
CA LEU A 102 -8.97 -8.10 -1.11
C LEU A 102 -7.88 -8.84 -0.32
N LEU A 103 -8.16 -10.07 0.13
CA LEU A 103 -7.18 -10.90 0.85
C LEU A 103 -5.99 -11.25 -0.03
N PHE A 104 -6.22 -11.67 -1.27
CA PHE A 104 -5.15 -12.03 -2.20
C PHE A 104 -4.23 -10.86 -2.53
N SER A 105 -4.78 -9.67 -2.79
CA SER A 105 -3.98 -8.46 -3.01
C SER A 105 -3.09 -8.12 -1.81
N ARG A 106 -3.60 -8.32 -0.57
CA ARG A 106 -2.82 -8.14 0.67
C ARG A 106 -1.68 -9.16 0.75
N ILE A 107 -1.96 -10.44 0.45
CA ILE A 107 -0.94 -11.49 0.44
C ILE A 107 0.20 -11.13 -0.51
N VAL A 108 -0.11 -10.77 -1.76
CA VAL A 108 0.92 -10.40 -2.75
C VAL A 108 1.70 -9.15 -2.30
N GLY A 109 1.00 -8.09 -1.91
CA GLY A 109 1.63 -6.83 -1.48
C GLY A 109 2.55 -7.01 -0.27
N CYS A 110 2.07 -7.70 0.78
CA CYS A 110 2.88 -7.99 1.96
C CYS A 110 4.06 -8.90 1.64
N THR A 111 3.89 -9.90 0.77
CA THR A 111 5.00 -10.79 0.38
C THR A 111 6.14 -10.00 -0.25
N ILE A 112 5.83 -9.15 -1.22
CA ILE A 112 6.82 -8.32 -1.93
C ILE A 112 7.48 -7.32 -0.96
N LEU A 113 6.68 -6.73 -0.06
CA LEU A 113 7.19 -5.80 0.96
C LEU A 113 8.15 -6.50 1.93
N ILE A 114 7.79 -7.67 2.45
CA ILE A 114 8.64 -8.48 3.34
C ILE A 114 9.96 -8.86 2.64
N VAL A 115 9.91 -9.25 1.36
CA VAL A 115 11.12 -9.52 0.58
C VAL A 115 12.04 -8.29 0.53
N SER A 116 11.47 -7.09 0.32
CA SER A 116 12.26 -5.86 0.36
C SER A 116 12.82 -5.54 1.75
N MET A 117 12.06 -5.80 2.82
CA MET A 117 12.50 -5.58 4.20
C MET A 117 13.64 -6.53 4.57
N VAL A 118 13.54 -7.81 4.18
CA VAL A 118 14.62 -8.78 4.36
C VAL A 118 15.85 -8.33 3.57
N TYR A 119 15.69 -7.98 2.29
CA TYR A 119 16.79 -7.49 1.47
C TYR A 119 17.53 -6.32 2.14
N ILE A 120 16.82 -5.29 2.61
CA ILE A 120 17.49 -4.12 3.18
C ILE A 120 18.13 -4.41 4.53
N GLN A 121 17.61 -5.33 5.35
CA GLN A 121 18.29 -5.71 6.59
C GLN A 121 19.59 -6.48 6.36
N TYR A 122 19.67 -7.27 5.28
CA TYR A 122 20.88 -8.03 4.96
C TYR A 122 21.91 -7.22 4.17
N PHE A 123 21.45 -6.36 3.25
CA PHE A 123 22.30 -5.68 2.28
C PHE A 123 22.35 -4.16 2.45
N GLY A 124 21.49 -3.56 3.26
CA GLY A 124 21.43 -2.11 3.53
C GLY A 124 22.45 -1.61 4.56
N GLY A 125 23.42 -2.45 4.95
CA GLY A 125 24.39 -2.16 6.01
C GLY A 125 23.71 -1.89 7.36
N ASN A 126 24.25 -0.96 8.13
CA ASN A 126 23.71 -0.57 9.44
C ASN A 126 22.63 0.52 9.34
N THR A 127 22.04 0.76 8.16
CA THR A 127 21.04 1.83 7.99
C THR A 127 19.77 1.56 8.79
N TRP A 128 19.36 0.29 8.88
CA TRP A 128 18.12 -0.12 9.54
C TRP A 128 18.41 -0.79 10.89
N THR A 129 17.54 -0.54 11.86
CA THR A 129 17.65 -1.07 13.23
C THR A 129 16.87 -2.38 13.38
N GLN A 130 17.02 -3.01 14.55
CA GLN A 130 16.16 -4.14 14.95
C GLN A 130 14.68 -3.76 15.04
N ASN A 131 14.35 -2.48 15.29
CA ASN A 131 12.97 -2.01 15.35
C ASN A 131 12.23 -2.19 14.02
N HIS A 132 12.94 -2.12 12.90
CA HIS A 132 12.37 -2.42 11.59
C HIS A 132 12.01 -3.90 11.42
N ILE A 133 12.72 -4.82 12.10
CA ILE A 133 12.32 -6.23 12.17
C ILE A 133 11.03 -6.37 12.98
N PHE A 134 11.01 -5.82 14.18
CA PHE A 134 9.91 -6.02 15.12
C PHE A 134 8.63 -5.29 14.73
N PHE A 135 8.69 -4.05 14.26
CA PHE A 135 7.51 -3.29 13.85
C PHE A 135 7.19 -3.47 12.36
N GLY A 136 8.20 -3.43 11.52
CA GLY A 136 8.02 -3.55 10.07
C GLY A 136 7.70 -4.97 9.66
N MET A 137 8.64 -5.90 9.85
CA MET A 137 8.52 -7.26 9.33
C MET A 137 7.52 -8.13 10.07
N VAL A 138 7.58 -8.19 11.40
CA VAL A 138 6.64 -9.03 12.17
C VAL A 138 5.21 -8.55 11.95
N GLY A 139 4.97 -7.24 11.95
CA GLY A 139 3.67 -6.67 11.59
C GLY A 139 3.20 -7.14 10.20
N ASN A 140 4.01 -6.96 9.16
CA ASN A 140 3.62 -7.40 7.81
C ASN A 140 3.43 -8.92 7.69
N MET A 141 4.21 -9.72 8.42
CA MET A 141 4.06 -11.18 8.46
C MET A 141 2.72 -11.58 9.10
N LEU A 142 2.35 -10.99 10.23
CA LEU A 142 1.06 -11.26 10.89
C LEU A 142 -0.12 -10.87 9.98
N TRP A 143 -0.05 -9.71 9.33
CA TRP A 143 -1.10 -9.27 8.39
C TRP A 143 -1.19 -10.14 7.14
N MET A 144 -0.04 -10.59 6.61
CA MET A 144 -0.01 -11.58 5.54
C MET A 144 -0.64 -12.90 6.00
N MET A 145 -0.25 -13.42 7.17
CA MET A 145 -0.75 -14.69 7.71
C MET A 145 -2.26 -14.67 7.93
N GLY A 146 -2.81 -13.61 8.53
CA GLY A 146 -4.26 -13.52 8.72
C GLY A 146 -5.01 -13.50 7.39
N SER A 147 -4.44 -12.81 6.38
CA SER A 147 -5.00 -12.81 5.03
C SER A 147 -4.93 -14.19 4.37
N VAL A 148 -3.83 -14.92 4.55
CA VAL A 148 -3.65 -16.30 4.10
C VAL A 148 -4.69 -17.24 4.74
N ILE A 149 -4.89 -17.15 6.05
CA ILE A 149 -5.86 -17.98 6.79
C ILE A 149 -7.26 -17.83 6.19
N TYR A 150 -7.73 -16.59 6.04
CA TYR A 150 -9.08 -16.36 5.50
C TYR A 150 -9.20 -16.56 3.99
N TYR A 151 -8.09 -16.42 3.25
CA TYR A 151 -8.05 -16.77 1.83
C TYR A 151 -8.26 -18.28 1.65
N TYR A 152 -7.51 -19.12 2.37
CA TYR A 152 -7.66 -20.58 2.28
C TYR A 152 -8.96 -21.12 2.88
N GLN A 153 -9.56 -20.42 3.85
CA GLN A 153 -10.90 -20.77 4.36
C GLN A 153 -12.02 -20.39 3.38
N SER A 154 -11.75 -19.53 2.39
CA SER A 154 -12.75 -19.13 1.42
C SER A 154 -13.01 -20.25 0.42
N ARG A 155 -14.28 -20.63 0.27
CA ARG A 155 -14.72 -21.65 -0.70
C ARG A 155 -14.80 -21.14 -2.15
N TYR A 156 -14.50 -19.86 -2.36
CA TYR A 156 -14.54 -19.20 -3.66
C TYR A 156 -13.11 -18.96 -4.13
N SER A 157 -12.76 -19.48 -5.30
CA SER A 157 -11.42 -19.38 -5.88
C SER A 157 -11.36 -18.54 -7.16
N GLY A 158 -12.44 -17.85 -7.54
CA GLY A 158 -12.51 -17.10 -8.80
C GLY A 158 -13.57 -16.00 -8.81
N GLY A 159 -13.40 -15.06 -9.75
CA GLY A 159 -14.33 -13.98 -10.05
C GLY A 159 -15.44 -14.41 -11.01
N HIS A 160 -16.41 -13.53 -11.18
CA HIS A 160 -17.54 -13.74 -12.08
C HIS A 160 -17.17 -13.52 -13.56
N ALA A 161 -18.03 -13.99 -14.46
CA ALA A 161 -17.90 -13.73 -15.88
C ALA A 161 -17.83 -12.22 -16.15
N GLN A 162 -16.83 -11.80 -16.93
CA GLN A 162 -16.52 -10.39 -17.16
C GLN A 162 -17.25 -9.88 -18.40
N LEU A 163 -18.01 -8.80 -18.25
CA LEU A 163 -18.51 -8.04 -19.40
C LEU A 163 -17.40 -7.10 -19.92
N GLU A 164 -17.37 -6.86 -21.23
CA GLU A 164 -16.47 -5.88 -21.86
C GLU A 164 -17.01 -4.45 -21.69
N SER A 165 -17.16 -4.03 -20.43
CA SER A 165 -17.65 -2.69 -20.08
C SER A 165 -16.52 -1.66 -20.01
N ARG A 166 -16.86 -0.38 -20.21
CA ARG A 166 -15.90 0.74 -20.07
C ARG A 166 -15.27 0.78 -18.68
N LEU A 167 -16.06 0.52 -17.63
CA LEU A 167 -15.58 0.43 -16.26
C LEU A 167 -14.49 -0.66 -16.11
N ASN A 168 -14.72 -1.84 -16.68
CA ASN A 168 -13.77 -2.95 -16.65
C ASN A 168 -12.49 -2.63 -17.45
N MET A 169 -12.60 -1.93 -18.58
CA MET A 169 -11.44 -1.46 -19.33
C MET A 169 -10.59 -0.47 -18.52
N HIS A 170 -11.21 0.49 -17.83
CA HIS A 170 -10.48 1.42 -16.95
C HIS A 170 -9.79 0.69 -15.78
N LEU A 171 -10.38 -0.37 -15.24
CA LEU A 171 -9.77 -1.20 -14.19
C LEU A 171 -8.55 -1.97 -14.70
N ARG A 172 -8.66 -2.60 -15.87
CA ARG A 172 -7.53 -3.29 -16.52
C ARG A 172 -6.38 -2.31 -16.82
N PHE A 173 -6.71 -1.13 -17.32
CA PHE A 173 -5.72 -0.09 -17.59
C PHE A 173 -5.14 0.51 -16.29
N ASP A 174 -5.93 0.70 -15.24
CA ASP A 174 -5.44 1.10 -13.90
C ASP A 174 -4.44 0.07 -13.37
N GLY A 175 -4.81 -1.21 -13.43
CA GLY A 175 -3.94 -2.33 -13.05
C GLY A 175 -2.61 -2.28 -13.81
N PHE A 176 -2.64 -2.09 -15.13
CA PHE A 176 -1.43 -1.98 -15.94
C PHE A 176 -0.57 -0.76 -15.56
N LEU A 177 -1.15 0.44 -15.50
CA LEU A 177 -0.42 1.65 -15.15
C LEU A 177 0.26 1.53 -13.78
N VAL A 178 -0.51 1.09 -12.79
CA VAL A 178 -0.05 0.99 -11.40
C VAL A 178 0.97 -0.13 -11.24
N LEU A 179 0.84 -1.24 -11.98
CA LEU A 179 1.84 -2.30 -12.01
C LEU A 179 3.16 -1.78 -12.60
N VAL A 180 3.13 -1.10 -13.74
CA VAL A 180 4.35 -0.55 -14.37
C VAL A 180 5.04 0.42 -13.42
N ILE A 181 4.31 1.37 -12.85
CA ILE A 181 4.87 2.33 -11.87
C ILE A 181 5.43 1.58 -10.66
N GLY A 182 4.68 0.63 -10.10
CA GLY A 182 5.09 -0.16 -8.94
C GLY A 182 6.37 -0.97 -9.20
N LEU A 183 6.46 -1.64 -10.35
CA LEU A 183 7.65 -2.39 -10.78
C LEU A 183 8.85 -1.47 -11.01
N THR A 184 8.66 -0.29 -11.61
CA THR A 184 9.74 0.67 -11.82
C THR A 184 10.31 1.17 -10.49
N ILE A 185 9.44 1.59 -9.57
CA ILE A 185 9.85 2.07 -8.24
C ILE A 185 10.51 0.96 -7.42
N PHE A 186 9.98 -0.27 -7.49
CA PHE A 186 10.51 -1.41 -6.75
C PHE A 186 11.84 -1.92 -7.31
N GLY A 187 11.93 -2.09 -8.62
CA GLY A 187 13.11 -2.65 -9.29
C GLY A 187 14.26 -1.66 -9.45
N PHE A 188 13.93 -0.38 -9.66
CA PHE A 188 14.91 0.67 -9.97
C PHE A 188 14.72 1.91 -9.08
N PRO A 189 14.72 1.77 -7.74
CA PRO A 189 14.43 2.89 -6.83
C PRO A 189 15.44 4.03 -6.96
N ASP A 190 16.73 3.73 -7.16
CA ASP A 190 17.78 4.73 -7.34
C ASP A 190 17.55 5.58 -8.60
N LEU A 191 17.24 4.94 -9.73
CA LEU A 191 16.91 5.65 -10.96
C LEU A 191 15.68 6.53 -10.77
N PHE A 192 14.64 6.01 -10.12
CA PHE A 192 13.40 6.74 -9.89
C PHE A 192 13.63 7.97 -8.98
N LEU A 193 14.40 7.81 -7.91
CA LEU A 193 14.79 8.89 -6.99
C LEU A 193 15.64 9.96 -7.68
N LYS A 194 16.63 9.56 -8.50
CA LYS A 194 17.49 10.47 -9.28
C LYS A 194 16.71 11.31 -10.28
N ILE A 195 15.65 10.77 -10.87
CA ILE A 195 14.81 11.52 -11.79
C ILE A 195 14.02 12.61 -11.04
N GLN A 196 13.67 12.39 -9.77
CA GLN A 196 12.72 13.22 -9.03
C GLN A 196 13.35 14.21 -8.05
N THR A 197 14.47 13.85 -7.46
CA THR A 197 15.07 14.59 -6.34
C THR A 197 16.46 15.10 -6.71
N THR A 198 16.93 16.11 -5.98
CA THR A 198 18.22 16.79 -6.20
C THR A 198 19.36 16.21 -5.36
N LEU A 199 19.10 15.14 -4.59
CA LEU A 199 20.10 14.55 -3.71
C LEU A 199 21.27 13.95 -4.52
N GLU A 200 22.48 14.24 -4.05
CA GLU A 200 23.72 13.73 -4.64
C GLU A 200 23.89 12.22 -4.42
N SER A 201 23.38 11.70 -3.29
CA SER A 201 23.45 10.29 -2.93
C SER A 201 22.23 9.84 -2.13
N TYR A 202 21.93 8.55 -2.19
CA TYR A 202 20.83 7.91 -1.48
C TYR A 202 21.38 6.80 -0.59
N ASP A 203 21.02 6.82 0.68
CA ASP A 203 21.30 5.71 1.60
C ASP A 203 20.29 4.56 1.47
N GLY A 204 20.48 3.52 2.27
CA GLY A 204 19.59 2.35 2.26
C GLY A 204 18.14 2.65 2.66
N ALA A 205 17.87 3.71 3.43
CA ALA A 205 16.54 4.05 3.88
C ALA A 205 15.74 4.73 2.76
N HIS A 206 16.36 5.66 2.03
CA HIS A 206 15.80 6.23 0.81
C HIS A 206 15.33 5.15 -0.17
N LEU A 207 16.25 4.25 -0.53
CA LEU A 207 15.99 3.20 -1.51
C LEU A 207 14.92 2.23 -1.01
N HIS A 208 14.89 1.92 0.29
CA HIS A 208 13.87 1.03 0.84
C HIS A 208 12.48 1.67 0.90
N MET A 209 12.34 2.94 1.28
CA MET A 209 11.04 3.61 1.29
C MET A 209 10.43 3.72 -0.12
N ALA A 210 11.27 3.95 -1.14
CA ALA A 210 10.86 3.83 -2.53
C ALA A 210 10.35 2.41 -2.83
N ARG A 211 11.16 1.37 -2.57
CA ARG A 211 10.73 -0.03 -2.79
C ARG A 211 9.44 -0.39 -2.07
N SER A 212 9.28 0.02 -0.82
CA SER A 212 8.09 -0.23 -0.03
C SER A 212 6.84 0.40 -0.65
N THR A 213 6.97 1.61 -1.21
CA THR A 213 5.91 2.25 -2.00
C THR A 213 5.59 1.43 -3.26
N GLY A 214 6.62 0.98 -3.99
CA GLY A 214 6.46 0.12 -5.16
C GLY A 214 5.76 -1.21 -4.84
N ALA A 215 6.09 -1.84 -3.71
CA ALA A 215 5.45 -3.07 -3.25
C ALA A 215 3.94 -2.92 -3.01
N LEU A 216 3.52 -1.82 -2.36
CA LEU A 216 2.10 -1.50 -2.17
C LEU A 216 1.38 -1.23 -3.49
N LEU A 217 2.03 -0.57 -4.45
CA LEU A 217 1.46 -0.35 -5.78
C LEU A 217 1.29 -1.67 -6.53
N ILE A 218 2.26 -2.59 -6.47
CA ILE A 218 2.13 -3.92 -7.08
C ILE A 218 0.94 -4.67 -6.46
N GLY A 219 0.83 -4.71 -5.13
CA GLY A 219 -0.35 -5.32 -4.46
C GLY A 219 -1.67 -4.68 -4.90
N SER A 220 -1.70 -3.35 -4.99
CA SER A 220 -2.87 -2.59 -5.46
C SER A 220 -3.23 -2.90 -6.93
N SER A 221 -2.24 -3.10 -7.80
CA SER A 221 -2.46 -3.44 -9.20
C SER A 221 -3.12 -4.81 -9.38
N ILE A 222 -2.77 -5.79 -8.54
CA ILE A 222 -3.43 -7.11 -8.52
C ILE A 222 -4.91 -6.95 -8.24
N LEU A 223 -5.28 -6.10 -7.27
CA LEU A 223 -6.68 -5.84 -6.98
C LEU A 223 -7.40 -5.23 -8.19
N SER A 224 -6.81 -4.25 -8.86
CA SER A 224 -7.36 -3.64 -10.08
C SER A 224 -7.53 -4.62 -11.23
N PHE A 225 -6.59 -5.56 -11.42
CA PHE A 225 -6.72 -6.61 -12.45
C PHE A 225 -7.81 -7.63 -12.14
N MET A 226 -8.08 -7.91 -10.87
CA MET A 226 -9.10 -8.88 -10.45
C MET A 226 -10.50 -8.27 -10.36
N ALA A 227 -10.58 -6.96 -10.14
CA ALA A 227 -11.83 -6.22 -9.97
C ALA A 227 -12.86 -6.30 -11.09
N PRO A 228 -12.49 -6.48 -12.38
CA PRO A 228 -13.46 -6.76 -13.43
C PRO A 228 -14.32 -8.00 -13.15
N GLY A 229 -13.83 -8.94 -12.32
CA GLY A 229 -14.57 -10.11 -11.86
C GLY A 229 -15.50 -9.85 -10.66
N PHE A 230 -15.56 -8.63 -10.11
CA PHE A 230 -16.50 -8.30 -9.03
C PHE A 230 -17.93 -8.21 -9.55
N LEU A 231 -18.89 -8.66 -8.74
CA LEU A 231 -20.31 -8.62 -9.08
C LEU A 231 -20.88 -7.21 -9.06
N PHE A 232 -20.52 -6.41 -8.05
CA PHE A 232 -21.12 -5.10 -7.82
C PHE A 232 -20.22 -3.98 -8.35
N ASP A 233 -20.83 -3.07 -9.12
CA ASP A 233 -20.11 -1.92 -9.68
C ASP A 233 -19.61 -0.95 -8.61
N TRP A 234 -20.28 -0.89 -7.46
CA TRP A 234 -19.79 -0.11 -6.33
C TRP A 234 -18.44 -0.61 -5.81
N ASP A 235 -18.23 -1.92 -5.72
CA ASP A 235 -16.94 -2.50 -5.28
C ASP A 235 -15.83 -2.21 -6.30
N LYS A 236 -16.16 -2.18 -7.59
CA LYS A 236 -15.25 -1.75 -8.66
C LYS A 236 -14.90 -0.27 -8.53
N ARG A 237 -15.92 0.59 -8.34
CA ARG A 237 -15.75 2.04 -8.20
C ARG A 237 -14.95 2.42 -6.95
N ALA A 238 -15.08 1.65 -5.86
CA ALA A 238 -14.32 1.83 -4.64
C ALA A 238 -12.79 1.80 -4.85
N ILE A 239 -12.30 1.01 -5.80
CA ILE A 239 -10.88 0.97 -6.17
C ILE A 239 -10.43 2.32 -6.72
N PHE A 240 -11.25 2.94 -7.58
CA PHE A 240 -10.96 4.28 -8.10
C PHE A 240 -11.04 5.35 -7.02
N VAL A 241 -11.97 5.25 -6.06
CA VAL A 241 -12.03 6.16 -4.91
C VAL A 241 -10.74 6.08 -4.09
N GLY A 242 -10.30 4.86 -3.75
CA GLY A 242 -9.03 4.65 -3.06
C GLY A 242 -7.83 5.19 -3.85
N ARG A 243 -7.83 5.02 -5.19
CA ARG A 243 -6.82 5.58 -6.08
C ARG A 243 -6.80 7.11 -6.03
N ILE A 244 -7.96 7.77 -6.14
CA ILE A 244 -8.08 9.23 -6.10
C ILE A 244 -7.57 9.77 -4.76
N VAL A 245 -7.95 9.15 -3.63
CA VAL A 245 -7.47 9.56 -2.30
C VAL A 245 -5.95 9.41 -2.18
N LYS A 246 -5.39 8.27 -2.61
CA LYS A 246 -3.93 8.06 -2.66
C LYS A 246 -3.26 9.18 -3.45
N LEU A 247 -3.70 9.42 -4.69
CA LEU A 247 -3.10 10.42 -5.58
C LEU A 247 -3.13 11.82 -4.98
N PHE A 248 -4.27 12.21 -4.41
CA PHE A 248 -4.42 13.50 -3.75
C PHE A 248 -3.42 13.66 -2.58
N LEU A 249 -3.33 12.67 -1.70
CA LEU A 249 -2.41 12.71 -0.56
C LEU A 249 -0.94 12.68 -1.00
N THR A 250 -0.63 11.94 -2.05
CA THR A 250 0.72 11.90 -2.61
C THR A 250 1.11 13.27 -3.20
N VAL A 251 0.23 13.91 -3.98
CA VAL A 251 0.45 15.27 -4.50
C VAL A 251 0.68 16.27 -3.37
N LEU A 252 -0.13 16.22 -2.30
CA LEU A 252 0.07 17.07 -1.13
C LEU A 252 1.42 16.83 -0.45
N ALA A 253 1.87 15.57 -0.34
CA ALA A 253 3.17 15.25 0.25
C ALA A 253 4.34 15.81 -0.57
N VAL A 254 4.25 15.73 -1.89
CA VAL A 254 5.25 16.28 -2.81
C VAL A 254 5.27 17.82 -2.75
N LEU A 255 4.11 18.47 -2.79
CA LEU A 255 4.02 19.93 -2.68
C LEU A 255 4.56 20.43 -1.33
N TYR A 256 4.23 19.75 -0.24
CA TYR A 256 4.76 20.05 1.09
C TYR A 256 6.28 19.92 1.12
N ALA A 257 6.82 18.86 0.52
CA ALA A 257 8.25 18.61 0.48
C ALA A 257 9.01 19.63 -0.37
N ALA A 258 8.47 20.00 -1.53
CA ALA A 258 9.01 21.07 -2.36
C ALA A 258 9.03 22.41 -1.60
N ALA A 259 7.95 22.73 -0.87
CA ALA A 259 7.87 23.98 -0.12
C ALA A 259 8.77 24.03 1.12
N LYS A 260 8.97 22.90 1.82
CA LYS A 260 9.65 22.86 3.13
C LYS A 260 11.12 22.46 3.06
N TYR A 261 11.46 21.52 2.17
CA TYR A 261 12.76 20.86 2.19
C TYR A 261 13.64 21.18 0.97
N ASP A 262 13.09 21.87 -0.05
CA ASP A 262 13.74 22.09 -1.35
C ASP A 262 14.28 20.77 -1.97
N ALA A 263 13.67 19.64 -1.59
CA ALA A 263 14.16 18.29 -1.86
C ALA A 263 13.79 17.75 -3.25
N TRP A 264 13.03 18.54 -4.03
CA TRP A 264 12.50 18.13 -5.33
C TRP A 264 13.21 18.89 -6.45
N GLY A 265 13.75 18.15 -7.43
CA GLY A 265 14.46 18.74 -8.55
C GLY A 265 13.56 19.37 -9.61
N GLY A 266 14.20 19.92 -10.65
CA GLY A 266 13.52 20.58 -11.79
C GLY A 266 12.56 19.67 -12.58
N ASN A 267 12.56 18.35 -12.33
CA ASN A 267 11.73 17.35 -13.00
C ASN A 267 10.39 17.08 -12.30
N LEU A 268 10.00 17.91 -11.33
CA LEU A 268 8.70 17.84 -10.66
C LEU A 268 7.50 17.74 -11.62
N HIS A 269 7.63 18.37 -12.81
CA HIS A 269 6.63 18.31 -13.87
C HIS A 269 6.42 16.89 -14.43
N LEU A 270 7.47 16.07 -14.56
CA LEU A 270 7.35 14.67 -15.01
C LEU A 270 6.61 13.82 -13.98
N TYR A 271 6.85 14.09 -12.69
CA TYR A 271 6.12 13.44 -11.61
C TYR A 271 4.62 13.75 -11.67
N PHE A 272 4.27 15.04 -11.79
CA PHE A 272 2.87 15.44 -11.92
C PHE A 272 2.23 14.92 -13.20
N LEU A 273 2.95 14.83 -14.31
CA LEU A 273 2.44 14.22 -15.54
C LEU A 273 2.06 12.75 -15.33
N MET A 274 2.96 11.97 -14.70
CA MET A 274 2.68 10.56 -14.38
C MET A 274 1.45 10.42 -13.47
N GLU A 275 1.39 11.17 -12.37
CA GLU A 275 0.25 11.13 -11.45
C GLU A 275 -1.05 11.62 -12.11
N SER A 276 -0.97 12.58 -13.04
CA SER A 276 -2.14 13.09 -13.79
C SER A 276 -2.75 12.04 -14.71
N ILE A 277 -1.93 11.20 -15.36
CA ILE A 277 -2.44 10.10 -16.20
C ILE A 277 -3.22 9.10 -15.35
N VAL A 278 -2.67 8.73 -14.18
CA VAL A 278 -3.36 7.81 -13.25
C VAL A 278 -4.62 8.46 -12.67
N ALA A 279 -4.57 9.75 -12.32
CA ALA A 279 -5.73 10.51 -11.83
C ALA A 279 -6.85 10.59 -12.86
N LEU A 280 -6.50 10.90 -14.12
CA LEU A 280 -7.46 10.98 -15.21
C LEU A 280 -8.13 9.62 -15.44
N ASN A 281 -7.34 8.53 -15.49
CA ASN A 281 -7.91 7.19 -15.62
C ASN A 281 -8.85 6.84 -14.45
N ALA A 282 -8.45 7.16 -13.21
CA ALA A 282 -9.26 6.87 -12.04
C ALA A 282 -10.57 7.67 -12.02
N LEU A 283 -10.53 8.96 -12.37
CA LEU A 283 -11.72 9.79 -12.47
C LEU A 283 -12.65 9.32 -13.58
N LEU A 284 -12.12 9.05 -14.77
CA LEU A 284 -12.91 8.54 -15.90
C LEU A 284 -13.50 7.17 -15.59
N GLY A 285 -12.72 6.27 -14.98
CA GLY A 285 -13.20 4.96 -14.51
C GLY A 285 -14.30 5.08 -13.46
N TYR A 286 -14.15 5.97 -12.49
CA TYR A 286 -15.17 6.21 -11.47
C TYR A 286 -16.51 6.72 -12.03
N TYR A 287 -16.49 7.48 -13.13
CA TYR A 287 -17.70 7.94 -13.82
C TYR A 287 -18.08 7.12 -15.06
N ALA A 288 -17.32 6.07 -15.39
CA ALA A 288 -17.60 5.26 -16.57
C ALA A 288 -18.96 4.56 -16.42
N PRO A 289 -19.83 4.60 -17.44
CA PRO A 289 -21.10 3.89 -17.38
C PRO A 289 -20.85 2.39 -17.32
N HIS A 290 -21.63 1.67 -16.51
CA HIS A 290 -21.66 0.21 -16.58
C HIS A 290 -22.95 -0.25 -17.28
N GLU A 291 -22.83 -1.23 -18.16
CA GLU A 291 -23.92 -1.67 -19.05
C GLU A 291 -25.13 -2.22 -18.26
N THR A 292 -24.94 -2.57 -17.00
CA THR A 292 -26.00 -3.04 -16.11
C THR A 292 -26.65 -1.96 -15.24
N GLU A 293 -26.15 -0.72 -15.22
CA GLU A 293 -26.77 0.37 -14.42
C GLU A 293 -28.19 0.73 -14.87
N ARG A 294 -28.58 0.31 -16.09
CA ARG A 294 -29.94 0.45 -16.61
C ARG A 294 -30.90 -0.66 -16.18
N TYR A 295 -30.38 -1.78 -15.67
CA TYR A 295 -31.17 -2.88 -15.14
C TYR A 295 -31.23 -2.73 -13.62
N LYS A 296 -32.20 -1.97 -13.13
CA LYS A 296 -32.50 -1.92 -11.68
C LYS A 296 -32.93 -3.31 -11.23
N SER A 297 -32.24 -3.89 -10.24
CA SER A 297 -32.80 -4.99 -9.46
C SER A 297 -33.96 -4.41 -8.66
N ASN A 298 -35.19 -4.76 -9.03
CA ASN A 298 -36.35 -4.60 -8.16
C ASN A 298 -36.21 -5.49 -6.93
#